data_AF-A0A510T6C2-F1
#
_entry.id   AF-A0A510T6C2-F1
#
_cell.length_a   1.000
_cell.length_b   1.000
_cell.length_c   1.000
_cell.angle_alpha   90.00
_cell.angle_beta   90.00
_cell.angle_gamma   90.00
#
_symmetry.space_group_name_H-M   'P 1'
#
loop_
_entity.id
_entity.type
_entity.pdbx_description
1 polymer ?
#
loop_
_entity_poly.entity_id
_entity_poly.type
_entity_poly.pdbx_seq_one_letter_code
_entity_poly.pdbx_strand_id
1 'polypeptide(L)' 'MDRAELKAKVDELMRQYQDGEIDGETYYQAMMELTTSAQE' A
#
# COMPACT_ATOMS: atom_id res chain seq x y z
N MET A 1 4.24 -5.62 11.76
CA MET A 1 4.12 -4.16 11.57
C MET A 1 3.13 -3.61 12.58
N ASP A 2 3.35 -2.40 13.08
CA ASP A 2 2.32 -1.73 13.87
C ASP A 2 1.22 -1.14 12.96
N ARG A 3 0.01 -0.98 13.51
CA ARG A 3 -1.13 -0.38 12.79
C ARG A 3 -0.79 1.02 12.21
N ALA A 4 0.08 1.76 12.88
CA ALA A 4 0.57 3.07 12.41
C ALA A 4 1.45 2.94 11.17
N GLU A 5 2.37 1.97 11.14
CA GLU A 5 3.24 1.72 9.99
C GLU A 5 2.43 1.21 8.78
N LEU A 6 1.48 0.31 9.02
CA LEU A 6 0.59 -0.17 7.97
C LEU A 6 -0.21 0.97 7.35
N LYS A 7 -0.75 1.88 8.18
CA LYS A 7 -1.46 3.05 7.69
C LYS A 7 -0.54 3.99 6.89
N ALA A 8 0.69 4.22 7.33
CA ALA A 8 1.63 5.08 6.62
C ALA A 8 1.95 4.53 5.22
N LYS A 9 2.18 3.22 5.09
CA LYS A 9 2.44 2.58 3.79
C LYS A 9 1.23 2.62 2.87
N VAL A 10 0.03 2.41 3.39
CA VAL A 10 -1.22 2.53 2.60
C VAL A 10 -1.45 3.97 2.13
N ASP A 11 -1.24 4.97 2.99
CA ASP A 11 -1.38 6.38 2.63
C ASP A 11 -0.37 6.79 1.54
N GLU A 12 0.88 6.31 1.62
CA GLU A 12 1.91 6.54 0.60
C GLU A 12 1.55 5.87 -0.73
N LEU A 13 1.06 4.63 -0.69
CA LEU A 13 0.64 3.90 -1.88
C LEU A 13 -0.55 4.58 -2.58
N MET A 14 -1.51 5.09 -1.80
CA MET A 14 -2.65 5.85 -2.31
C MET A 14 -2.19 7.16 -2.97
N ARG A 15 -1.22 7.85 -2.37
CA ARG A 15 -0.66 9.07 -2.95
C ARG A 15 0.02 8.77 -4.30
N GLN A 16 0.86 7.75 -4.38
CA GLN A 16 1.50 7.36 -5.64
C GLN A 16 0.47 7.03 -6.74
N TYR A 17 -0.63 6.38 -6.37
CA TYR A 17 -1.72 6.09 -7.30
C TYR A 17 -2.44 7.36 -7.77
N GLN A 18 -2.69 8.32 -6.87
CA GLN A 18 -3.31 9.61 -7.20
C GLN A 18 -2.41 10.51 -8.04
N ASP A 19 -1.11 10.53 -7.73
CA ASP A 19 -0.09 11.28 -8.47
C ASP A 19 0.21 10.63 -9.83
N GLY A 20 -0.33 9.42 -10.09
CA GLY A 20 -0.12 8.66 -11.33
C GLY A 20 1.27 8.05 -11.45
N GLU A 21 2.01 7.98 -10.34
CA GLU A 21 3.33 7.35 -10.25
C GLU A 21 3.24 5.83 -10.38
N ILE A 22 2.11 5.25 -9.93
CA ILE A 22 1.80 3.83 -10.08
C ILE A 22 0.44 3.65 -10.75
N ASP A 23 0.33 2.60 -11.56
CA ASP A 23 -0.94 2.18 -12.12
C ASP A 23 -1.79 1.39 -11.10
N GLY A 24 -3.06 1.17 -11.45
CA GLY A 24 -3.99 0.43 -10.59
C GLY A 24 -3.58 -1.03 -10.35
N GLU A 25 -2.83 -1.64 -11.26
CA GLU A 25 -2.33 -3.01 -11.11
C GLU A 25 -1.23 -3.08 -10.06
N THR A 26 -0.29 -2.14 -10.11
CA THR A 26 0.81 -1.95 -9.16
C THR A 26 0.27 -1.62 -7.77
N TYR A 27 -0.71 -0.72 -7.67
CA TYR A 27 -1.41 -0.43 -6.41
C TYR A 27 -2.07 -1.69 -5.83
N TYR A 28 -2.75 -2.48 -6.67
CA TYR A 28 -3.42 -3.69 -6.22
C TYR A 28 -2.44 -4.76 -5.73
N GLN A 29 -1.32 -5.00 -6.43
CA GLN A 29 -0.28 -5.92 -5.97
C GLN A 29 0.34 -5.49 -4.65
N ALA A 30 0.72 -4.22 -4.52
CA ALA A 30 1.34 -3.71 -3.30
C ALA A 30 0.38 -3.71 -2.11
N MET A 31 -0.92 -3.45 -2.33
CA MET A 31 -1.95 -3.62 -1.31
C MET A 31 -2.07 -5.08 -0.83
N MET A 32 -2.05 -6.06 -1.74
CA MET A 32 -2.07 -7.48 -1.35
C MET A 32 -0.86 -7.84 -0.50
N GLU A 33 0.34 -7.42 -0.90
CA GLU A 33 1.58 -7.67 -0.18
C GLU A 33 1.53 -7.05 1.22
N LEU A 34 1.09 -5.78 1.31
CA LEU A 34 0.90 -5.07 2.58
C LEU A 34 -0.07 -5.79 3.53
N THR A 35 -1.21 -6.27 3.03
CA THR A 35 -2.16 -7.02 3.84
C THR A 35 -1.63 -8.38 4.27
N THR A 36 -0.87 -9.05 3.41
CA THR A 36 -0.28 -10.37 3.70
C THR A 36 0.79 -10.25 4.78
N SER A 37 1.71 -9.28 4.64
CA SER A 37 2.75 -9.00 5.64
C SER A 37 2.22 -8.44 6.97
N ALA A 38 0.96 -7.99 7.01
CA ALA A 38 0.31 -7.54 8.24
C ALA A 38 -0.45 -8.67 8.96
N GLN A 39 -0.68 -9.81 8.29
CA GLN A 39 -1.31 -11.00 8.88
C GLN A 39 -0.30 -11.98 9.48
N GLU A 40 0.98 -11.89 9.11
CA GLU A 40 2.10 -12.61 9.74
C GLU A 40 2.65 -11.89 10.98
#